data_AF-A0A2E3VXC3-F1
#
_entry.id   AF-A0A2E3VXC3-F1
#
_cell.length_a   1.000
_cell.length_b   1.000
_cell.length_c   1.000
_cell.angle_alpha   90.00
_cell.angle_beta   90.00
_cell.angle_gamma   90.00
#
_symmetry.space_group_name_H-M   'P 1'
#
loop_
_entity.id
_entity.type
_entity.pdbx_description
1 polymer ?
#
loop_
_entity_poly.entity_id
_entity_poly.type
_entity_poly.pdbx_seq_one_letter_code
_entity_poly.pdbx_strand_id
1 'polypeptide(L)' 'MDEVYFLIRYTPFWAVPLLLIGGEFAYLFWLRRKQKLTMLCLSFASFGLVSLAYYFWAGGPEKSVKYFMQFVRYYFY' A
#
# COMPACT_ATOMS: atom_id res chain seq x y z
N MET A 1 3.39 1.96 -18.60
CA MET A 1 2.91 0.61 -18.18
C MET A 1 3.96 -0.02 -17.29
N ASP A 2 5.24 0.09 -17.64
CA ASP A 2 6.39 -0.41 -16.88
C ASP A 2 6.48 0.13 -15.44
N GLU A 3 6.01 1.35 -15.21
CA GLU A 3 6.01 2.00 -13.90
C GLU A 3 4.99 1.37 -12.94
N VAL A 4 3.80 1.05 -13.46
CA VAL A 4 2.75 0.36 -12.69
C VAL A 4 3.18 -1.07 -12.40
N TYR A 5 3.82 -1.73 -13.37
CA TYR A 5 4.45 -3.03 -13.15
C TYR A 5 5.50 -2.99 -12.05
N PHE A 6 6.39 -1.99 -12.07
CA PHE A 6 7.39 -1.79 -11.04
C PHE A 6 6.74 -1.58 -9.67
N LEU A 7 5.75 -0.69 -9.56
CA LEU A 7 5.07 -0.42 -8.30
C LEU A 7 4.44 -1.67 -7.67
N ILE A 8 3.78 -2.51 -8.46
CA ILE A 8 3.11 -3.73 -7.96
C ILE A 8 4.12 -4.84 -7.65
N ARG A 9 5.17 -4.95 -8.46
CA ARG A 9 6.23 -5.95 -8.26
C ARG A 9 7.02 -5.67 -6.99
N TYR A 10 7.28 -4.41 -6.71
CA TYR A 10 8.04 -3.94 -5.56
C TYR A 10 7.14 -3.36 -4.48
N THR A 11 5.92 -3.85 -4.30
CA THR A 11 5.00 -3.40 -3.24
C THR A 11 5.66 -3.31 -1.85
N PRO A 12 6.43 -4.32 -1.38
CA PRO A 12 7.06 -4.25 -0.07
C PRO A 12 8.04 -3.07 0.08
N PHE A 13 8.70 -2.66 -1.00
CA PHE A 13 9.69 -1.58 -0.98
C PHE A 13 9.10 -0.24 -0.55
N TRP A 14 7.88 0.08 -0.99
CA TRP A 14 7.21 1.34 -0.63
C TRP A 14 6.13 1.16 0.44
N ALA A 15 5.46 0.00 0.50
CA ALA A 15 4.38 -0.23 1.46
C ALA A 15 4.88 -0.37 2.90
N VAL A 16 6.03 -1.00 3.13
CA VAL A 16 6.60 -1.17 4.48
C VAL A 16 7.03 0.19 5.06
N PRO A 17 7.83 1.03 4.36
CA PRO A 17 8.13 2.37 4.86
C PRO A 17 6.88 3.21 5.09
N LEU A 18 5.89 3.14 4.18
CA LEU A 18 4.64 3.89 4.31
C LEU A 18 3.85 3.49 5.56
N LEU A 19 3.80 2.19 5.87
CA LEU A 19 3.19 1.66 7.08
C LEU A 19 3.89 2.16 8.34
N LEU A 20 5.21 2.04 8.40
CA LEU A 20 6.01 2.42 9.57
C LEU A 20 5.94 3.93 9.81
N ILE A 21 6.25 4.72 8.79
CA ILE A 21 6.25 6.18 8.88
C ILE A 21 4.82 6.68 9.17
N GLY A 22 3.83 6.18 8.43
CA GLY A 22 2.43 6.55 8.64
C GLY A 22 1.94 6.21 10.06
N GLY A 23 2.28 5.04 10.58
CA GLY A 23 1.92 4.60 11.93
C GLY A 23 2.55 5.47 13.01
N GLU A 24 3.86 5.71 12.93
CA GLU A 24 4.60 6.54 13.89
C GLU A 24 4.05 7.98 13.93
N PHE A 25 3.87 8.61 12.77
CA PHE A 25 3.32 9.97 12.72
C PHE A 25 1.85 10.02 13.14
N ALA A 26 1.05 9.00 12.81
CA ALA A 26 -0.32 8.90 13.30
C ALA A 26 -0.37 8.91 14.83
N TYR A 27 0.48 8.11 15.48
CA TYR A 27 0.61 8.06 16.93
C TYR A 27 1.01 9.42 17.53
N LEU A 28 2.04 10.06 16.97
CA LEU A 28 2.51 11.38 17.43
C LEU A 28 1.43 12.46 17.31
N PHE A 29 0.71 12.52 16.18
CA PHE A 29 -0.36 13.50 15.98
C PHE A 29 -1.59 13.20 16.83
N TRP A 30 -1.88 11.92 17.09
CA TRP A 30 -2.95 11.51 17.97
C TRP A 30 -2.70 12.01 19.40
N LEU A 31 -1.47 11.83 19.91
CA LEU A 31 -1.06 12.32 21.22
C LEU A 31 -1.20 13.85 21.35
N ARG A 32 -0.95 14.59 20.26
CA ARG A 32 -1.10 16.05 20.17
C ARG A 32 -2.53 16.52 19.87
N ARG A 33 -3.52 15.61 19.89
CA ARG A 33 -4.93 15.87 19.55
C ARG A 33 -5.13 16.52 18.16
N LYS A 34 -4.22 16.28 17.20
CA LYS A 34 -4.29 16.79 15.82
C LYS A 34 -5.03 15.80 14.91
N GLN A 35 -6.33 15.62 15.16
CA GLN A 35 -7.16 14.57 14.54
C GLN A 35 -7.08 14.52 13.00
N LYS A 36 -7.07 15.67 12.32
CA LYS A 36 -6.96 15.72 10.84
C LYS A 36 -5.66 15.08 10.35
N LEU A 37 -4.53 15.37 11.00
CA LEU A 37 -3.23 14.82 10.64
C LEU A 37 -3.12 13.34 11.04
N THR A 38 -3.69 12.97 12.19
CA THR A 38 -3.81 11.55 12.59
C THR A 38 -4.53 10.73 11.54
N MET A 39 -5.70 11.18 11.06
CA MET A 39 -6.48 10.48 10.04
C MET A 39 -5.73 10.40 8.71
N LEU A 40 -5.02 11.46 8.32
CA LEU A 40 -4.18 11.45 7.12
C LEU A 40 -3.08 10.39 7.23
N CYS A 41 -2.31 10.38 8.31
CA CYS A 41 -1.25 9.40 8.52
C CYS A 41 -1.78 7.97 8.65
N LEU A 42 -2.92 7.77 9.31
CA LEU A 42 -3.59 6.47 9.37
C LEU A 42 -4.03 6.00 7.98
N SER A 43 -4.55 6.88 7.12
CA SER A 43 -4.95 6.48 5.76
C SER A 43 -3.77 5.93 4.95
N PHE A 44 -2.58 6.57 5.06
CA PHE A 44 -1.36 6.07 4.45
C PHE A 44 -0.89 4.74 5.06
N ALA A 45 -0.90 4.63 6.39
CA ALA A 45 -0.53 3.40 7.07
C ALA A 45 -1.45 2.23 6.68
N SER A 46 -2.77 2.45 6.67
CA SER A 46 -3.77 1.46 6.24
C SER A 46 -3.60 1.08 4.78
N PHE A 47 -3.32 2.05 3.90
CA PHE A 47 -3.04 1.77 2.49
C PHE A 47 -1.79 0.90 2.31
N GLY A 48 -0.71 1.21 3.04
CA GLY A 48 0.50 0.39 3.07
C GLY A 48 0.20 -1.03 3.57
N LEU A 49 -0.56 -1.17 4.66
CA LEU A 49 -0.94 -2.46 5.22
C LEU A 49 -1.76 -3.32 4.24
N VAL A 50 -2.78 -2.73 3.61
CA VAL A 50 -3.64 -3.44 2.64
C VAL A 50 -2.83 -3.86 1.41
N SER A 51 -1.96 -2.99 0.91
CA SER A 51 -1.09 -3.28 -0.23
C SER A 51 -0.11 -4.42 0.09
N LEU A 52 0.46 -4.42 1.30
CA LEU A 52 1.35 -5.45 1.78
C LEU A 52 0.61 -6.79 1.96
N ALA A 53 -0.58 -6.76 2.56
CA ALA A 53 -1.43 -7.95 2.72
C ALA A 53 -1.80 -8.56 1.37
N TYR A 54 -2.21 -7.74 0.40
CA TYR A 54 -2.45 -8.17 -0.98
C TYR A 54 -1.21 -8.83 -1.59
N TYR A 55 -0.03 -8.24 -1.44
CA TYR A 55 1.21 -8.77 -2.01
C TYR A 55 1.54 -10.17 -1.47
N PHE A 56 1.40 -10.35 -0.15
CA PHE A 56 1.62 -11.66 0.48
C PHE A 56 0.54 -12.67 0.08
N TRP A 57 -0.73 -12.25 0.03
CA TRP A 57 -1.83 -13.09 -0.43
C TRP A 57 -1.65 -13.54 -1.89
N ALA A 58 -1.18 -12.66 -2.76
CA ALA A 58 -0.90 -12.96 -4.16
C ALA A 58 0.26 -13.96 -4.33
N GLY A 59 1.11 -14.15 -3.33
CA GLY A 59 2.20 -15.11 -3.36
C GLY A 59 3.47 -14.58 -4.05
N GLY A 60 3.74 -13.27 -3.93
CA GLY A 60 5.00 -12.67 -4.34
C GLY A 60 4.96 -11.85 -5.65
N PRO A 61 6.13 -11.44 -6.15
CA PRO A 61 6.27 -10.31 -7.07
C PRO A 61 5.76 -10.59 -8.49
N GLU A 62 5.85 -11.83 -8.96
CA GLU A 62 5.38 -12.20 -10.30
C GLU A 62 3.87 -12.45 -10.33
N LYS A 63 3.35 -13.06 -9.27
CA LYS A 63 1.92 -13.40 -9.17
C LYS A 63 1.06 -12.17 -8.89
N SER A 64 1.52 -11.25 -8.05
CA SER A 64 0.85 -9.96 -7.80
C SER A 64 0.60 -9.21 -9.11
N VAL A 65 1.63 -9.10 -9.94
CA VAL A 65 1.54 -8.47 -11.26
C VAL A 65 0.57 -9.22 -12.19
N LYS A 66 0.65 -10.56 -12.25
CA LYS A 66 -0.27 -11.35 -13.09
C LYS A 66 -1.73 -11.17 -12.71
N TYR A 67 -2.05 -11.21 -11.42
CA TYR A 67 -3.42 -11.01 -10.95
C TYR A 67 -3.91 -9.59 -11.27
N PHE A 68 -3.06 -8.58 -11.09
CA PHE A 68 -3.41 -7.22 -11.47
C PHE A 68 -3.67 -7.09 -12.97
N MET A 69 -2.81 -7.64 -13.83
CA MET A 69 -3.03 -7.63 -15.28
C MET A 69 -4.32 -8.32 -15.70
N GLN A 70 -4.63 -9.47 -15.09
CA GLN A 70 -5.88 -10.19 -15.34
C GLN A 70 -7.09 -9.33 -14.96
N PHE A 71 -7.03 -8.68 -13.80
CA PHE A 71 -8.07 -7.76 -13.34
C PHE A 71 -8.25 -6.56 -14.30
N VAL A 72 -7.16 -5.91 -14.70
CA VAL A 72 -7.19 -4.80 -15.65
C VAL A 72 -7.77 -5.26 -16.99
N ARG A 73 -7.33 -6.42 -17.50
CA ARG A 73 -7.87 -6.94 -18.76
C ARG A 73 -9.38 -7.20 -18.66
N TYR A 74 -9.85 -7.80 -17.58
CA TYR A 74 -11.27 -8.11 -17.39
C TYR A 74 -12.16 -6.87 -17.29
N TYR A 75 -11.66 -5.75 -16.76
CA TYR A 75 -12.46 -4.56 -16.55
C TYR A 75 -12.46 -3.62 -17.77
N PHE A 76 -11.38 -3.60 -18.54
CA PHE A 76 -11.21 -2.68 -19.68
C PHE A 76 -11.50 -3.31 -21.05
N TYR A 77 -11.65 -4.64 -21.14
CA TYR A 77 -12.02 -5.39 -22.35
C TYR A 77 -13.18 -6.33 -22.06
#